data_AF-A0A3D1H6E5-F1
#
_entry.id   AF-A0A3D1H6E5-F1
#
_cell.length_a   1.000
_cell.length_b   1.000
_cell.length_c   1.000
_cell.angle_alpha   90.00
_cell.angle_beta   90.00
_cell.angle_gamma   90.00
#
_symmetry.space_group_name_H-M   'P 1'
#
loop_
_entity.id
_entity.type
_entity.pdbx_description
1 polymer ?
#
loop_
_entity_poly.entity_id
_entity_poly.type
_entity_poly.pdbx_seq_one_letter_code
_entity_poly.pdbx_strand_id
1 'polypeptide(L)'
;MDEITLLFPNPLNVSVQIGDIAYFTDSPNVYEGQVLEKIGLVKGINQGLNAIICEISPAQQRPTVNSFILFQKDNTANGGSLLGYFARVQFRNGTTEAAEVFSVGSEIFESSK
;
A
#
# COMPACT_ATOMS: atom_id res chain seq x y z
N MET A 1 16.05 15.32 -10.85
CA MET A 1 15.44 14.87 -9.60
C MET A 1 16.59 14.66 -8.65
N ASP A 2 16.53 15.26 -7.47
CA ASP A 2 17.62 15.17 -6.51
C ASP A 2 17.45 13.91 -5.66
N GLU A 3 18.53 13.52 -4.99
CA GLU A 3 18.49 12.45 -4.00
C GLU A 3 18.78 13.02 -2.62
N ILE A 4 18.21 12.38 -1.60
CA ILE A 4 18.50 12.66 -0.20
C ILE A 4 18.81 11.35 0.51
N THR A 5 19.85 11.37 1.35
CA THR A 5 20.18 10.25 2.24
C THR A 5 19.67 10.59 3.63
N LEU A 6 18.70 9.82 4.11
CA LEU A 6 18.14 9.92 5.46
C LEU A 6 18.88 8.92 6.36
N LEU A 7 19.46 9.42 7.45
CA LEU A 7 20.18 8.61 8.43
C LEU A 7 19.35 8.49 9.70
N PHE A 8 19.22 7.27 10.21
CA PHE A 8 18.41 6.97 11.38
C PHE A 8 19.28 6.51 12.54
N PRO A 9 19.04 7.01 13.77
CA PRO A 9 19.77 6.56 14.95
C PRO A 9 19.35 5.14 15.39
N ASN A 10 18.15 4.71 14.98
CA ASN A 10 17.57 3.41 15.32
C ASN A 10 17.53 2.50 14.09
N PRO A 11 17.45 1.16 14.30
CA PRO A 11 17.27 0.21 13.21
C PRO A 11 16.07 0.56 12.32
N LEU A 12 16.25 0.42 11.01
CA LEU A 12 15.19 0.65 10.04
C LEU A 12 14.04 -0.35 10.22
N ASN A 13 12.82 0.08 9.90
CA ASN A 13 11.67 -0.81 9.89
C ASN A 13 11.86 -1.88 8.80
N VAL A 14 11.81 -3.16 9.18
CA VAL A 14 11.98 -4.30 8.25
C VAL A 14 10.99 -4.32 7.09
N SER A 15 9.89 -3.59 7.20
CA SER A 15 8.88 -3.50 6.15
C SER A 15 9.22 -2.49 5.06
N VAL A 16 10.22 -1.62 5.23
CA VAL A 16 10.59 -0.63 4.20
C VAL A 16 11.27 -1.33 3.02
N GLN A 17 10.83 -1.01 1.81
CA GLN A 17 11.31 -1.62 0.58
C GLN A 17 11.65 -0.57 -0.47
N ILE A 18 12.54 -0.94 -1.39
CA ILE A 18 12.84 -0.12 -2.58
C ILE A 18 11.55 -0.04 -3.41
N GLY A 19 11.15 1.19 -3.76
CA GLY A 19 9.87 1.47 -4.43
C GLY A 19 8.77 2.01 -3.51
N ASP A 20 8.93 1.95 -2.19
CA ASP A 20 8.00 2.62 -1.27
C ASP A 20 8.12 4.15 -1.39
N ILE A 21 7.07 4.87 -1.00
CA ILE A 21 7.06 6.35 -1.02
C ILE A 21 7.32 6.87 0.39
N ALA A 22 8.37 7.67 0.56
CA ALA A 22 8.71 8.31 1.82
C ALA A 22 8.03 9.68 1.99
N TYR A 23 7.68 10.01 3.22
CA TYR A 23 7.08 11.26 3.67
C TYR A 23 7.78 11.73 4.94
N PHE A 24 7.73 13.03 5.23
CA PHE A 24 8.15 13.57 6.51
C PHE A 24 7.14 14.56 7.07
N THR A 25 7.23 14.79 8.37
CA THR A 25 6.55 15.88 9.04
C THR A 25 7.46 16.46 10.12
N ASP A 26 7.45 17.78 10.22
CA ASP A 26 8.18 18.55 11.23
C ASP A 26 7.27 18.97 12.39
N SER A 27 6.00 18.56 12.38
CA SER A 27 5.04 19.01 13.38
C SER A 27 5.32 18.36 14.74
N PRO A 28 5.56 19.15 15.80
CA PRO A 28 5.75 18.64 17.16
C PRO A 28 4.43 18.21 17.81
N ASN A 29 3.28 18.54 17.23
CA ASN A 29 1.96 18.36 17.82
C ASN A 29 1.09 17.38 17.02
N VAL A 30 0.68 16.30 17.68
CA VAL A 30 -0.16 15.23 17.11
C VAL A 30 -1.61 15.69 16.82
N TYR A 31 -2.03 16.83 17.40
CA TYR A 31 -3.43 17.26 17.43
C TYR A 31 -3.83 18.32 16.39
N GLU A 32 -2.86 18.96 15.74
CA GLU A 32 -3.17 19.90 14.65
C GLU A 32 -2.92 19.19 13.32
N GLY A 33 -3.87 19.33 12.38
CA GLY A 33 -3.85 18.66 11.08
C GLY A 33 -2.46 18.68 10.45
N GLN A 34 -1.81 17.52 10.44
CA GLN A 34 -0.41 17.42 10.06
C GLN A 34 -0.26 17.60 8.55
N VAL A 35 0.56 18.55 8.14
CA VAL A 35 1.04 18.64 6.76
C VAL A 35 2.10 17.55 6.59
N LEU A 36 1.72 16.48 5.88
CA LEU A 36 2.64 15.45 5.43
C LEU A 36 3.29 15.90 4.13
N GLU A 37 4.60 16.11 4.16
CA GLU A 37 5.37 16.45 2.97
C GLU A 37 5.94 15.19 2.33
N LYS A 38 5.64 15.01 1.04
CA LYS A 38 6.12 13.85 0.27
C LYS A 38 7.59 14.04 -0.07
N ILE A 39 8.47 13.12 0.32
CA ILE A 39 9.86 13.11 -0.14
C ILE A 39 9.90 12.58 -1.57
N GLY A 40 9.50 11.31 -1.75
CA GLY A 40 9.56 10.63 -3.04
C GLY A 40 9.83 9.13 -2.89
N LEU A 41 10.22 8.49 -3.99
CA LEU A 41 10.46 7.04 -4.00
C LEU A 41 11.76 6.68 -3.28
N VAL A 42 11.71 5.60 -2.51
CA VAL A 42 12.91 4.97 -1.94
C VAL A 42 13.66 4.23 -3.04
N LYS A 43 14.90 4.67 -3.31
CA LYS A 43 15.79 4.09 -4.34
C LYS A 43 16.79 3.10 -3.76
N GLY A 44 17.16 3.27 -2.50
CA GLY A 44 18.15 2.43 -1.85
C GLY A 44 17.95 2.37 -0.35
N ILE A 45 18.32 1.22 0.23
CA ILE A 45 18.29 0.98 1.67
C ILE A 45 19.63 0.39 2.07
N ASN A 46 20.30 1.01 3.03
CA ASN A 46 21.52 0.49 3.63
C ASN A 46 21.26 0.18 5.11
N GLN A 47 21.07 -1.11 5.39
CA GLN A 47 20.79 -1.59 6.75
C GLN A 47 22.01 -1.46 7.68
N GLY A 48 23.24 -1.51 7.16
CA GLY A 48 24.45 -1.39 7.98
C GLY A 48 24.68 0.03 8.51
N LEU A 49 24.19 1.04 7.80
CA LEU A 49 24.28 2.46 8.18
C LEU A 49 22.94 3.03 8.67
N ASN A 50 21.89 2.21 8.76
CA ASN A 50 20.51 2.66 8.97
C ASN A 50 20.16 3.86 8.09
N ALA A 51 20.43 3.74 6.79
CA ALA A 51 20.25 4.82 5.83
C ALA A 51 19.23 4.45 4.75
N ILE A 52 18.40 5.42 4.37
CA ILE A 52 17.47 5.30 3.24
C ILE A 52 17.81 6.41 2.23
N ILE A 53 17.94 6.03 0.96
CA ILE A 53 18.16 6.96 -0.15
C ILE A 53 16.82 7.13 -0.86
N CYS A 54 16.32 8.36 -0.88
CA CYS A 54 15.05 8.71 -1.50
C CYS A 54 15.24 9.75 -2.60
N GLU A 55 14.40 9.68 -3.62
CA GLU A 55 14.18 10.79 -4.55
C GLU A 55 13.50 11.95 -3.83
N ILE A 56 13.88 13.18 -4.15
CA ILE A 56 13.23 14.39 -3.65
C ILE A 56 13.18 15.46 -4.73
N SER A 57 12.12 16.27 -4.70
CA SER A 57 12.02 17.45 -5.55
C SER A 57 13.06 18.50 -5.13
N PRO A 58 13.82 19.11 -6.07
CA PRO A 58 14.86 20.08 -5.74
C PRO A 58 14.31 21.37 -5.12
N ALA A 59 13.02 21.68 -5.31
CA ALA A 59 12.37 22.87 -4.77
C ALA A 59 11.71 22.64 -3.39
N GLN A 60 11.75 21.41 -2.87
CA GLN A 60 11.06 21.06 -1.64
C GLN A 60 11.91 21.30 -0.40
N GLN A 61 11.26 21.62 0.72
CA GLN A 61 11.89 21.64 2.02
C GLN A 61 12.47 20.26 2.34
N ARG A 62 13.72 20.23 2.80
CA ARG A 62 14.37 19.01 3.23
C ARG A 62 14.04 18.75 4.70
N PRO A 63 13.78 17.50 5.09
CA PRO A 63 13.63 17.14 6.49
C PRO A 63 14.87 17.53 7.29
N THR A 64 14.64 17.93 8.53
CA THR A 64 15.66 18.18 9.54
C THR A 64 15.95 16.90 10.34
N VAL A 65 16.93 16.97 11.24
CA VAL A 65 17.26 15.85 12.15
C VAL A 65 16.14 15.46 13.11
N ASN A 66 15.17 16.36 13.35
CA ASN A 66 14.03 16.12 14.25
C ASN A 66 12.75 15.73 13.49
N SER A 67 12.79 15.67 12.16
CA SER A 67 11.64 15.30 11.35
C SER A 67 11.24 13.85 11.61
N PHE A 68 9.94 13.62 11.73
CA PHE A 68 9.43 12.26 11.76
C PHE A 68 9.27 11.75 10.32
N ILE A 69 9.91 10.63 10.01
CA ILE A 69 9.87 10.02 8.68
C ILE A 69 8.89 8.85 8.67
N LEU A 70 8.06 8.81 7.63
CA LEU A 70 7.06 7.77 7.39
C LEU A 70 7.25 7.24 5.98
N PHE A 71 6.79 6.01 5.74
CA PHE A 71 6.74 5.45 4.40
C PHE A 71 5.38 4.81 4.14
N GLN A 72 4.93 4.95 2.90
CA GLN A 72 3.74 4.29 2.39
C GLN A 72 4.17 3.23 1.39
N LYS A 73 3.61 2.03 1.54
CA LYS A 73 3.77 0.98 0.53
C LYS A 73 3.07 1.37 -0.75
N ASP A 74 3.78 1.21 -1.87
CA ASP A 74 3.13 1.32 -3.17
C ASP A 74 2.18 0.13 -3.36
N ASN A 75 0.87 0.42 -3.32
CA ASN A 75 -0.18 -0.59 -3.44
C ASN A 75 -0.56 -0.85 -4.91
N THR A 76 0.09 -0.20 -5.88
CA THR A 76 -0.18 -0.44 -7.31
C THR A 76 0.15 -1.87 -7.72
N ALA A 77 1.10 -2.54 -7.05
CA ALA A 77 1.43 -3.96 -7.27
C ALA A 77 0.59 -4.94 -6.42
N ASN A 78 -0.05 -4.48 -5.35
CA ASN A 78 -0.80 -5.32 -4.39
C ASN A 78 -2.33 -5.23 -4.57
N GLY A 79 -2.79 -4.91 -5.78
CA GLY A 79 -4.16 -5.20 -6.22
C GLY A 79 -4.41 -6.69 -6.52
N GLY A 80 -3.44 -7.57 -6.26
CA GLY A 80 -3.51 -9.01 -6.52
C GLY A 80 -4.24 -9.82 -5.45
N SER A 81 -4.82 -9.19 -4.42
CA SER A 81 -5.69 -9.90 -3.50
C SER A 81 -7.06 -10.08 -4.16
N LEU A 82 -7.53 -11.33 -4.24
CA LEU A 82 -8.85 -11.68 -4.78
C LEU A 82 -9.92 -10.80 -4.14
N LEU A 83 -10.52 -9.88 -4.91
CA LEU A 83 -11.53 -8.92 -4.42
C LEU A 83 -12.82 -9.58 -3.91
N GLY A 84 -12.98 -10.88 -4.13
CA GLY A 84 -14.10 -11.69 -3.66
C GLY A 84 -14.40 -12.84 -4.63
N TYR A 85 -15.18 -13.80 -4.17
CA TYR A 85 -15.72 -14.87 -5.03
C TYR A 85 -17.03 -14.39 -5.68
N PHE A 86 -17.11 -14.45 -7.01
CA PHE A 86 -18.32 -14.09 -7.76
C PHE A 86 -18.85 -15.32 -8.49
N ALA A 87 -20.08 -15.73 -8.18
CA ALA A 87 -20.78 -16.81 -8.87
C ALA A 87 -22.03 -16.26 -9.56
N ARG A 88 -22.12 -16.45 -10.88
CA ARG A 88 -23.32 -16.13 -11.68
C ARG A 88 -23.91 -17.42 -12.22
N VAL A 89 -25.12 -17.75 -11.77
CA VAL A 89 -25.88 -18.92 -12.23
C VAL A 89 -27.04 -18.44 -13.10
N GLN A 90 -27.25 -19.09 -14.24
CA GLN A 90 -28.37 -18.80 -15.12
C GLN A 90 -29.12 -20.08 -15.47
N PHE A 91 -30.41 -20.12 -15.15
CA PHE A 91 -31.32 -21.18 -15.57
C PHE A 91 -32.05 -20.74 -16.84
N ARG A 92 -32.05 -21.58 -17.89
CA ARG A 92 -32.79 -21.31 -19.13
C ARG A 92 -33.63 -22.51 -19.50
N ASN A 93 -34.92 -22.27 -19.77
CA ASN A 93 -35.78 -23.24 -20.43
C ASN A 93 -35.70 -23.00 -21.95
N GLY A 94 -35.33 -24.03 -22.70
CA GLY A 94 -35.24 -23.97 -24.17
C GLY A 94 -36.50 -24.45 -24.89
N THR A 95 -37.57 -24.76 -24.15
CA THR A 95 -38.80 -25.35 -24.67
C THR A 95 -39.97 -24.37 -24.59
N THR A 96 -41.04 -24.62 -25.36
CA THR A 96 -42.32 -23.90 -25.26
C THR A 96 -43.22 -24.43 -24.15
N GLU A 97 -42.80 -25.50 -23.48
CA GLU A 97 -43.55 -26.13 -22.39
C GLU A 97 -43.18 -25.50 -21.04
N ALA A 98 -44.12 -25.51 -20.09
CA ALA A 98 -43.92 -24.96 -18.77
C ALA A 98 -42.91 -25.81 -17.98
N ALA A 99 -41.91 -25.16 -17.38
CA ALA A 99 -40.93 -25.78 -16.49
C ALA A 99 -40.83 -24.95 -15.20
N GLU A 100 -40.86 -25.63 -14.06
CA GLU A 100 -40.85 -25.01 -12.74
C GLU A 100 -39.64 -25.49 -11.93
N VAL A 101 -38.97 -24.55 -11.27
CA VAL A 101 -37.84 -24.82 -10.36
C VAL A 101 -38.36 -24.74 -8.93
N PHE A 102 -38.42 -25.88 -8.25
CA PHE A 102 -39.00 -25.97 -6.90
C PHE A 102 -38.00 -25.64 -5.78
N SER A 103 -36.71 -25.86 -5.98
CA SER A 103 -35.67 -25.45 -5.04
C SER A 103 -34.31 -25.33 -5.72
N VAL A 104 -33.48 -24.41 -5.22
CA VAL A 104 -32.08 -24.27 -5.60
C VAL A 104 -31.27 -24.19 -4.31
N GLY A 105 -30.37 -25.15 -4.11
CA GLY A 105 -29.40 -25.15 -3.02
C GLY A 105 -28.01 -24.86 -3.55
N SER A 106 -27.23 -24.04 -2.83
CA SER A 106 -25.82 -23.82 -3.11
C SER A 106 -25.04 -23.95 -1.82
N GLU A 107 -23.99 -24.77 -1.82
CA GLU A 107 -23.04 -24.89 -0.72
C GLU A 107 -21.67 -24.39 -1.19
N ILE A 108 -20.96 -23.66 -0.34
CA ILE A 108 -19.62 -23.15 -0.61
C ILE A 108 -18.68 -23.80 0.40
N PHE A 109 -17.61 -24.44 -0.09
CA PHE A 109 -16.54 -24.97 0.74
C PHE A 109 -15.22 -24.31 0.34
N GLU A 110 -14.61 -23.57 1.26
CA GLU A 110 -13.28 -22.97 1.06
C GLU A 110 -12.21 -24.01 1.42
N SER A 111 -11.46 -24.50 0.43
CA SER A 111 -10.51 -25.61 0.66
C SER A 111 -9.10 -25.16 1.10
N SER A 112 -8.73 -23.88 0.96
CA SER A 112 -7.56 -23.28 1.62
C SER A 112 -7.48 -21.78 1.31
N LYS A 113 -6.82 -21.02 2.20
CA LYS A 113 -6.15 -19.77 1.83
C LYS A 113 -4.79 -20.06 1.22
#